data_AF-A0A354Z4I5-F1
#
_entry.id   AF-A0A354Z4I5-F1
#
_cell.length_a   1.000
_cell.length_b   1.000
_cell.length_c   1.000
_cell.angle_alpha   90.00
_cell.angle_beta   90.00
_cell.angle_gamma   90.00
#
_symmetry.space_group_name_H-M   'P 1'
#
loop_
_entity.id
_entity.type
_entity.pdbx_description
1 polymer ?
#
loop_
_entity_poly.entity_id
_entity_poly.type
_entity_poly.pdbx_seq_one_letter_code
_entity_poly.pdbx_strand_id
1 'polypeptide(L)' 'MADLARLAGVSKITVSRALADSPLVNDATKARVQAIARQHGYALNVSARNLRLRRSHTIAVIVEMPPSAERPMSGPYP' A
#
# COMPACT_ATOMS: atom_id res chain seq x y z
N MET A 1 -2.61 5.78 11.47
CA MET A 1 -4.03 6.16 11.35
C MET A 1 -4.60 6.82 12.61
N ALA A 2 -4.27 6.34 13.83
CA ALA A 2 -4.80 6.92 15.07
C ALA A 2 -4.40 8.39 15.25
N ASP A 3 -3.16 8.75 14.92
CA ASP A 3 -2.69 10.14 15.03
C ASP A 3 -3.34 11.05 13.98
N LEU A 4 -3.46 10.59 12.74
CA LEU A 4 -4.22 11.28 11.70
C LEU A 4 -5.69 11.51 12.09
N ALA A 5 -6.32 10.52 12.71
CA ALA A 5 -7.70 10.61 13.19
C ALA A 5 -7.85 11.68 14.28
N ARG A 6 -6.90 11.73 15.22
CA ARG A 6 -6.85 12.73 16.30
C ARG A 6 -6.60 14.15 15.76
N LEU A 7 -5.64 14.30 14.85
CA LEU A 7 -5.32 15.58 14.20
C LEU A 7 -6.47 16.10 13.32
N ALA A 8 -7.10 15.19 12.57
CA ALA A 8 -8.23 15.52 11.72
C ALA A 8 -9.57 15.54 12.48
N GLY A 9 -9.60 15.28 13.80
CA GLY A 9 -10.83 15.29 14.61
C GLY A 9 -11.91 14.31 14.15
N VAL A 10 -11.52 13.22 13.49
CA VAL A 10 -12.46 12.23 12.92
C VAL A 10 -12.11 10.81 13.39
N SER A 11 -13.02 9.86 13.23
CA SER A 11 -12.76 8.47 13.60
C SER A 11 -11.69 7.82 12.71
N LYS A 12 -11.02 6.77 13.22
CA LYS A 12 -10.09 5.94 12.43
C LYS A 12 -10.77 5.37 11.17
N ILE A 13 -12.06 5.03 11.25
CA ILE A 13 -12.86 4.54 10.11
C ILE A 13 -13.02 5.63 9.06
N THR A 14 -13.28 6.87 9.47
CA THR A 14 -13.43 8.02 8.58
C THR A 14 -12.13 8.33 7.84
N VAL A 15 -10.98 8.29 8.53
CA VAL A 15 -9.66 8.45 7.88
C VAL A 15 -9.39 7.32 6.88
N SER A 16 -9.71 6.07 7.24
CA SER A 16 -9.54 4.93 6.32
C SER A 16 -10.40 5.07 5.08
N ARG A 17 -11.64 5.56 5.22
CA ARG A 17 -12.57 5.80 4.10
C ARG A 17 -12.14 7.00 3.25
N ALA A 18 -11.66 8.07 3.87
CA ALA A 18 -11.15 9.25 3.19
C ALA A 18 -9.91 8.93 2.34
N LEU A 19 -8.99 8.11 2.88
CA LEU A 19 -7.81 7.63 2.15
C LEU A 19 -8.14 6.62 1.05
N ALA A 20 -9.24 5.88 1.20
CA ALA A 20 -9.74 4.93 0.19
C ALA A 20 -10.71 5.60 -0.82
N ASP A 21 -10.82 6.93 -0.79
CA ASP A 21 -11.69 7.73 -1.65
C ASP A 21 -13.18 7.30 -1.65
N SER A 22 -13.67 6.87 -0.49
CA SER A 22 -15.05 6.41 -0.36
C SER A 22 -16.05 7.57 -0.52
N PRO A 23 -17.18 7.39 -1.23
CA PRO A 23 -18.22 8.41 -1.41
C PRO A 23 -18.99 8.73 -0.11
N LEU A 24 -18.80 7.92 0.94
CA LEU A 24 -19.41 8.11 2.26
C LEU A 24 -18.73 9.22 3.09
N VAL A 25 -17.69 9.87 2.57
CA VAL A 25 -16.96 10.93 3.26
C VAL A 25 -17.04 12.19 2.42
N ASN A 26 -17.46 13.29 3.07
CA ASN A 26 -17.55 14.60 2.43
C ASN A 26 -16.19 15.05 1.88
N ASP A 27 -16.19 15.70 0.72
CA ASP A 27 -14.98 16.10 0.00
C ASP A 27 -14.13 17.09 0.81
N ALA A 28 -14.77 17.98 1.59
CA ALA A 28 -14.07 18.85 2.52
C ALA A 28 -13.25 18.07 3.56
N THR A 29 -13.81 16.97 4.08
CA THR A 29 -13.14 16.10 5.05
C THR A 29 -12.03 15.28 4.38
N LYS A 30 -12.24 14.80 3.14
CA LYS A 30 -11.18 14.13 2.35
C LYS A 30 -10.00 15.05 2.14
N ALA A 31 -10.23 16.27 1.66
CA ALA A 31 -9.19 17.25 1.39
C ALA A 31 -8.37 17.56 2.67
N ARG A 32 -9.07 17.73 3.80
CA ARG A 32 -8.42 17.96 5.10
C ARG A 32 -7.57 16.78 5.55
N VAL A 33 -8.09 15.56 5.46
CA VAL A 33 -7.36 14.34 5.82
C VAL A 33 -6.15 14.14 4.90
N GLN A 34 -6.27 14.37 3.60
CA GLN A 34 -5.16 14.27 2.64
C GLN A 34 -4.09 15.35 2.87
N ALA A 35 -4.48 16.57 3.25
CA ALA A 35 -3.53 17.63 3.60
C ALA A 35 -2.71 17.26 4.84
N ILE A 36 -3.38 16.81 5.91
CA ILE A 36 -2.72 16.38 7.15
C ILE A 36 -1.85 15.14 6.89
N ALA A 37 -2.32 14.19 6.07
CA ALA A 37 -1.54 13.01 5.70
C ALA A 37 -0.25 13.37 4.96
N ARG A 38 -0.31 14.34 4.04
CA ARG A 38 0.87 14.88 3.35
C ARG A 38 1.82 15.61 4.31
N GLN A 39 1.30 16.49 5.16
CA GLN A 39 2.08 17.27 6.12
C GLN A 39 2.82 16.38 7.14
N HIS A 40 2.18 15.31 7.61
CA HIS A 40 2.78 14.38 8.57
C HIS A 40 3.57 13.23 7.92
N GLY A 41 3.82 13.29 6.60
CA GLY A 41 4.58 12.25 5.90
C GLY A 41 3.94 10.87 5.97
N TYR A 42 2.61 10.80 6.14
CA TYR A 42 1.89 9.54 6.19
C TYR A 42 1.83 8.92 4.79
N ALA A 43 2.90 8.25 4.41
CA ALA A 43 2.92 7.32 3.30
C ALA A 43 2.17 6.07 3.74
N LEU A 44 1.10 5.73 3.02
CA LEU A 44 0.37 4.48 3.25
C LEU A 44 1.37 3.33 3.10
N ASN A 45 1.77 2.69 4.20
CA ASN A 45 2.69 1.56 4.13
C ASN A 45 1.95 0.40 3.44
N VAL A 46 2.21 0.25 2.14
CA VAL A 46 1.54 -0.71 1.26
C VAL A 46 1.72 -2.13 1.79
N SER A 47 2.87 -2.43 2.40
CA SER A 47 3.16 -3.71 3.06
C SER A 47 2.22 -3.97 4.24
N ALA A 48 1.97 -2.97 5.09
CA ALA A 48 1.01 -3.07 6.20
C ALA A 48 -0.45 -3.18 5.71
N ARG A 49 -0.80 -2.49 4.61
CA ARG A 49 -2.10 -2.63 3.95
C ARG A 49 -2.29 -4.05 3.39
N ASN A 50 -1.28 -4.59 2.73
CA ASN A 50 -1.28 -5.92 2.13
C ASN A 50 -1.36 -7.03 3.18
N LEU A 51 -0.65 -6.88 4.30
CA LEU A 51 -0.73 -7.80 5.45
C LEU A 51 -2.15 -7.83 6.06
N ARG A 52 -2.78 -6.66 6.26
CA ARG A 52 -4.14 -6.57 6.82
C ARG A 52 -5.22 -7.07 5.86
N LEU A 53 -5.05 -6.88 4.56
CA LEU A 53 -6.00 -7.33 3.54
C LEU A 53 -5.80 -8.80 3.12
N ARG A 54 -4.78 -9.49 3.63
CA ARG A 54 -4.36 -10.84 3.19
C ARG A 54 -4.22 -10.97 1.66
N ARG A 55 -3.99 -9.85 0.97
CA ARG A 55 -3.84 -9.77 -0.49
C ARG A 55 -2.63 -8.91 -0.79
N SER A 56 -1.56 -9.55 -1.24
CA SER A 56 -0.27 -8.91 -1.52
C SER A 56 -0.23 -8.13 -2.83
N HIS A 57 -1.20 -8.32 -3.74
CA HIS A 57 -1.14 -7.79 -5.12
C HIS A 57 0.22 -8.06 -5.79
N THR A 58 0.90 -9.14 -5.39
CA THR A 58 2.19 -9.56 -5.93
C THR A 58 1.93 -10.57 -7.04
N ILE A 59 2.36 -10.25 -8.26
CA ILE A 59 2.41 -11.22 -9.35
C ILE A 59 3.81 -11.85 -9.31
N ALA A 60 3.89 -13.13 -8.98
CA ALA A 60 5.11 -13.89 -9.08
C ALA A 60 5.19 -14.52 -10.48
N VAL A 61 6.28 -14.27 -11.20
CA VAL A 61 6.56 -14.88 -12.50
C VAL A 61 7.63 -15.95 -12.28
N ILE A 62 7.29 -17.20 -12.57
CA ILE A 62 8.24 -18.31 -12.60
C ILE A 62 8.57 -18.56 -14.06
N VAL A 63 9.84 -18.39 -14.42
CA VAL A 63 10.32 -18.70 -15.76
C VAL A 63 11.03 -20.05 -15.67
N GLU A 64 10.49 -21.07 -16.32
CA GLU A 64 11.21 -22.33 -16.51
C GLU A 64 12.32 -22.06 -17.53
N MET A 65 13.56 -22.01 -17.05
CA MET A 65 14.72 -22.06 -17.92
C MET A 65 15.01 -23.54 -18.18
N PRO A 66 14.67 -24.10 -19.36
CA PRO A 66 15.10 -25.45 -19.68
C PRO A 66 16.63 -25.47 -19.60
N PRO A 67 17.24 -26.46 -18.91
CA PRO A 67 18.69 -26.57 -18.86
C PRO A 67 19.18 -26.75 -20.29
N SER A 68 19.83 -25.74 -20.85
CA SER A 68 20.61 -25.92 -22.05
C SER A 68 21.76 -26.86 -21.67
N ALA A 69 21.99 -27.90 -22.47
CA ALA A 69 23.02 -28.92 -22.22
C ALA A 69 24.45 -28.33 -22.08
N GLU A 70 24.60 -27.04 -22.36
CA GLU A 70 25.86 -26.30 -22.36
C GLU A 70 26.03 -25.36 -21.14
N ARG A 71 25.04 -25.26 -20.23
CA ARG A 71 25.15 -24.35 -19.07
C ARG A 71 24.52 -24.89 -17.79
N PRO A 72 25.31 -25.39 -16.82
CA PRO A 72 24.79 -25.76 -15.51
C PRO A 72 24.26 -24.52 -14.77
N MET A 73 23.17 -24.70 -14.01
CA MET A 73 22.50 -23.64 -13.23
C MET A 73 23.40 -22.96 -12.18
N SER A 74 24.61 -23.46 -11.94
CA SER A 74 25.61 -22.88 -11.01
C SER A 74 26.45 -21.75 -11.62
N GLY A 75 26.26 -21.38 -12.89
CA GLY A 75 27.00 -20.30 -13.52
C GLY A 75 26.62 -18.91 -12.98
N PRO A 76 27.58 -17.97 -12.82
CA PRO A 76 27.26 -16.60 -12.43
C PRO A 76 26.42 -15.88 -13.49
N TYR A 77 25.46 -15.07 -13.04
CA TYR A 77 24.61 -14.22 -13.90
C TYR A 77 25.45 -13.04 -14.46
N PRO A 78 25.24 -12.62 -15.71
CA PRO A 78 25.92 -11.44 -16.27
C PRO A 78 25.49 -10.12 -15.62
#